data_AF-A0A955XUZ9-F1
#
_entry.id   AF-A0A955XUZ9-F1
#
_cell.length_a   1.000
_cell.length_b   1.000
_cell.length_c   1.000
_cell.angle_alpha   90.00
_cell.angle_beta   90.00
_cell.angle_gamma   90.00
#
_symmetry.space_group_name_H-M   'P 1'
#
loop_
_entity.id
_entity.type
_entity.pdbx_description
1 polymer ?
#
loop_
_entity_poly.entity_id
_entity_poly.type
_entity_poly.pdbx_seq_one_letter_code
_entity_poly.pdbx_strand_id
1 'polypeptide(L)'
;MKNFHTTRIGLVLAAVSFLACGSDTSETDPCRDVACADGETCSEGVCLCGGADGSVCESGYSCLASAGACYPEGSLDSCAEGTSYSQGEAFRDVSEDWGIPSMGIVATLVTVVDYDRDGWPDLMLRRGGNTVFDDFQEGGTRIKWLLRNNGQGGFEDVTESSELFTPRSSSSEGMGRPGGLVVFGDVDNDGFPDAYTGVTTQDETAAAGERSEIML
;
A
#
# COMPACT_ATOMS: atom_id res chain seq x y z
N MET A 1 11.99 15.16 -6.07
CA MET A 1 10.91 15.85 -5.31
C MET A 1 9.70 16.05 -6.22
N LYS A 2 8.65 15.27 -5.96
CA LYS A 2 7.32 15.43 -6.55
C LYS A 2 6.57 16.42 -5.64
N ASN A 3 6.02 17.50 -6.21
CA ASN A 3 5.06 18.35 -5.49
C ASN A 3 3.67 17.80 -5.86
N PHE A 4 2.90 17.38 -4.87
CA PHE A 4 1.59 16.81 -5.11
C PHE A 4 0.62 17.90 -5.60
N HIS A 5 0.39 17.96 -6.91
CA HIS A 5 -0.52 18.91 -7.53
C HIS A 5 -1.82 18.22 -7.96
N THR A 6 -2.96 18.86 -7.70
CA THR A 6 -4.28 18.28 -7.98
C THR A 6 -4.56 18.28 -9.49
N THR A 7 -4.38 17.13 -10.16
CA THR A 7 -4.75 16.98 -11.57
C THR A 7 -6.14 16.35 -11.69
N ARG A 8 -7.09 17.08 -12.30
CA ARG A 8 -8.42 16.54 -12.64
C ARG A 8 -8.33 15.71 -13.92
N ILE A 9 -8.40 14.38 -13.80
CA ILE A 9 -8.46 13.49 -14.96
C ILE A 9 -9.93 13.24 -15.35
N GLY A 10 -10.32 13.71 -16.53
CA GLY A 10 -11.60 13.39 -17.17
C GLY A 10 -11.53 12.02 -17.84
N LEU A 11 -12.41 11.11 -17.42
CA LEU A 11 -12.55 9.76 -17.97
C LEU A 11 -13.20 9.82 -19.37
N VAL A 12 -12.47 9.38 -20.42
CA VAL A 12 -13.03 9.13 -21.75
C VAL A 12 -13.17 7.63 -21.94
N LEU A 13 -14.41 7.13 -21.94
CA LEU A 13 -14.74 5.73 -22.21
C LEU A 13 -14.80 5.53 -23.74
N ALA A 14 -13.88 4.74 -24.31
CA ALA A 14 -13.99 4.26 -25.68
C ALA A 14 -14.45 2.80 -25.67
N ALA A 15 -15.67 2.54 -26.15
CA ALA A 15 -16.17 1.19 -26.36
C ALA A 15 -15.74 0.70 -27.76
N VAL A 16 -14.92 -0.35 -27.80
CA VAL A 16 -14.61 -1.10 -29.02
C VAL A 16 -15.44 -2.38 -29.00
N SER A 17 -16.41 -2.48 -29.90
CA SER A 17 -17.19 -3.71 -30.08
C SER A 17 -16.50 -4.62 -31.10
N PHE A 18 -16.04 -5.79 -30.66
CA PHE A 18 -15.64 -6.87 -31.56
C PHE A 18 -16.84 -7.76 -31.88
N LEU A 19 -17.13 -7.92 -33.17
CA LEU A 19 -17.99 -8.98 -33.68
C LEU A 19 -17.18 -10.27 -33.73
N ALA A 20 -17.51 -11.25 -32.88
CA ALA A 20 -16.99 -12.61 -33.00
C ALA A 20 -17.99 -13.47 -33.79
N CYS A 21 -17.51 -14.06 -34.89
CA CYS A 21 -18.23 -15.06 -35.68
C CYS A 21 -18.20 -16.39 -34.90
N GLY A 22 -19.36 -16.98 -34.63
CA GLY A 22 -19.47 -18.24 -33.91
C GLY A 22 -18.93 -19.41 -34.74
N SER A 23 -17.83 -20.02 -34.29
CA SER A 23 -17.41 -21.34 -34.73
C SER A 23 -18.07 -22.38 -33.83
N ASP A 24 -18.82 -23.28 -34.48
CA ASP A 24 -19.34 -24.51 -33.90
C ASP A 24 -18.15 -25.41 -33.52
N THR A 25 -17.84 -25.51 -32.23
CA THR A 25 -16.99 -26.59 -31.71
C THR A 25 -17.83 -27.39 -30.72
N SER A 26 -18.18 -28.62 -31.10
CA SER A 26 -18.36 -29.67 -30.10
C SER A 26 -16.98 -30.00 -29.52
N GLU A 27 -16.34 -29.02 -28.90
CA GLU A 27 -15.17 -29.22 -28.08
C GLU A 27 -15.69 -29.91 -26.83
N THR A 28 -15.36 -31.19 -26.72
CA THR A 28 -15.49 -31.88 -25.45
C THR A 28 -14.56 -31.15 -24.49
N ASP A 29 -15.14 -30.31 -23.63
CA ASP A 29 -14.42 -29.68 -22.52
C ASP A 29 -13.63 -30.78 -21.79
N PRO A 30 -12.29 -30.78 -21.87
CA PRO A 30 -11.47 -31.84 -21.31
C PRO A 30 -11.53 -31.86 -19.77
N CYS A 31 -12.06 -30.80 -19.16
CA CYS A 31 -12.24 -30.66 -17.72
C CYS A 31 -13.66 -30.99 -17.24
N ARG A 32 -14.58 -31.35 -18.15
CA ARG A 32 -16.00 -31.60 -17.81
C ARG A 32 -16.22 -32.63 -16.71
N ASP A 33 -15.41 -33.69 -16.70
CA ASP A 33 -15.51 -34.81 -15.76
C ASP A 33 -14.27 -34.94 -14.85
N VAL A 34 -13.45 -33.89 -14.76
CA VAL A 34 -12.23 -33.86 -13.93
C VAL A 34 -12.55 -33.13 -12.62
N ALA A 35 -12.42 -33.84 -11.49
CA ALA A 35 -12.52 -33.26 -10.15
C ALA A 35 -11.11 -33.08 -9.57
N CYS A 36 -10.65 -31.84 -9.49
CA CYS A 36 -9.34 -31.51 -8.91
C CYS A 36 -9.40 -31.32 -7.40
N ALA A 37 -8.25 -31.45 -6.74
CA ALA A 37 -8.13 -31.22 -5.31
C ALA A 37 -8.22 -29.72 -4.96
N ASP A 38 -8.36 -29.42 -3.67
CA ASP A 38 -8.43 -28.04 -3.20
C ASP A 38 -7.18 -27.25 -3.63
N GLY A 39 -7.41 -26.09 -4.26
CA GLY A 39 -6.37 -25.20 -4.75
C GLY A 39 -5.83 -25.51 -6.16
N GLU A 40 -6.30 -26.58 -6.78
CA GLU A 40 -5.96 -26.94 -8.16
C GLU A 40 -7.01 -26.42 -9.16
N THR A 41 -6.58 -26.15 -10.39
CA THR A 41 -7.41 -25.76 -11.52
C THR A 41 -7.20 -26.77 -12.65
N CYS A 42 -8.29 -27.26 -13.24
CA CYS A 42 -8.17 -28.11 -14.42
C CYS A 42 -7.78 -27.27 -15.66
N SER A 43 -6.74 -27.71 -16.38
CA SER A 43 -6.33 -27.18 -17.66
C SER A 43 -5.98 -28.36 -18.58
N GLU A 44 -6.53 -28.39 -19.79
CA GLU A 44 -6.32 -29.48 -20.76
C GLU A 44 -6.60 -30.90 -20.20
N GLY A 45 -7.51 -31.02 -19.21
CA GLY A 45 -7.86 -32.30 -18.56
C GLY A 45 -6.92 -32.72 -17.43
N VAL A 46 -6.01 -31.85 -17.00
CA VAL A 46 -5.05 -32.10 -15.92
C VAL A 46 -5.23 -31.08 -14.81
N CYS A 47 -5.15 -31.53 -13.55
CA CYS A 47 -5.22 -30.65 -12.38
C CYS A 47 -3.86 -30.00 -12.11
N LEU A 48 -3.83 -28.67 -12.13
CA LEU A 48 -2.63 -27.86 -11.95
C LEU A 48 -2.77 -26.97 -10.72
N CYS A 49 -1.73 -26.89 -9.90
CA CYS A 49 -1.75 -26.14 -8.66
C CYS A 49 -1.72 -24.61 -8.89
N GLY A 50 -2.68 -23.87 -8.34
CA GLY A 50 -2.71 -22.40 -8.34
C GLY A 50 -3.14 -21.72 -9.65
N GLY A 51 -3.35 -22.46 -10.74
CA GLY A 51 -3.86 -21.92 -12.01
C GLY A 51 -3.49 -22.75 -13.24
N ALA A 52 -3.83 -22.25 -14.43
CA ALA A 52 -3.63 -22.95 -15.71
C ALA A 52 -2.16 -23.16 -16.11
N ASP A 53 -1.23 -22.41 -15.51
CA ASP A 53 0.23 -22.56 -15.68
C ASP A 53 0.89 -23.26 -14.48
N GLY A 54 0.09 -23.83 -13.58
CA GLY A 54 0.54 -24.50 -12.37
C GLY A 54 1.27 -25.82 -12.63
N SER A 55 1.92 -26.36 -11.60
CA SER A 55 2.51 -27.71 -11.66
C SER A 55 1.49 -28.79 -11.27
N VAL A 56 1.65 -29.99 -11.81
CA VAL A 56 0.92 -31.19 -11.35
C VAL A 56 1.54 -31.66 -10.04
N CYS A 57 0.73 -31.83 -8.98
CA CYS A 57 1.24 -32.37 -7.72
C CYS A 57 1.38 -33.90 -7.80
N GLU A 58 2.55 -34.40 -7.41
CA GLU A 58 2.80 -35.83 -7.31
C GLU A 58 2.04 -36.44 -6.12
N SER A 59 1.87 -37.76 -6.12
CA SER A 59 1.24 -38.48 -5.00
C SER A 59 2.00 -38.21 -3.69
N GLY A 60 1.26 -37.85 -2.64
CA GLY A 60 1.84 -37.41 -1.36
C GLY A 60 2.21 -35.93 -1.30
N TYR A 61 1.78 -35.13 -2.28
CA TYR A 61 1.87 -33.67 -2.25
C TYR A 61 0.47 -33.05 -2.39
N SER A 62 0.23 -31.96 -1.67
CA SER A 62 -0.98 -31.13 -1.78
C SER A 62 -0.65 -29.77 -2.39
N CYS A 63 -1.63 -29.16 -3.07
CA CYS A 63 -1.48 -27.83 -3.63
C CYS A 63 -1.66 -26.72 -2.58
N LEU A 64 -0.72 -25.78 -2.52
CA LEU A 64 -0.91 -24.49 -1.85
C LEU A 64 -1.21 -23.41 -2.90
N ALA A 65 -2.51 -23.17 -3.14
CA ALA A 65 -2.97 -22.25 -4.19
C ALA A 65 -2.36 -20.85 -4.12
N SER A 66 -2.18 -20.31 -2.90
CA SER A 66 -1.61 -18.98 -2.69
C SER A 66 -0.13 -18.87 -3.10
N ALA A 67 0.59 -19.99 -3.14
CA ALA A 67 1.98 -20.07 -3.57
C ALA A 67 2.14 -20.64 -4.99
N GLY A 68 1.08 -21.19 -5.59
CA GLY A 68 1.13 -21.88 -6.87
C GLY A 68 2.09 -23.08 -6.89
N ALA A 69 2.24 -23.77 -5.75
CA ALA A 69 3.25 -24.81 -5.57
C ALA A 69 2.73 -26.02 -4.78
N CYS A 70 3.29 -27.19 -5.10
CA CYS A 70 3.00 -28.47 -4.45
C CYS A 70 3.91 -28.68 -3.23
N TYR A 71 3.33 -29.11 -2.11
CA TYR A 71 4.03 -29.34 -0.84
C TYR A 71 3.77 -30.76 -0.34
N PRO A 72 4.75 -31.43 0.29
CA PRO A 72 4.51 -32.76 0.86
C PRO A 72 3.34 -32.73 1.85
N GLU A 73 2.44 -33.70 1.74
CA GLU A 73 1.34 -33.90 2.70
C GLU A 73 1.91 -33.99 4.12
N GLY A 74 1.34 -33.20 5.06
CA GLY A 74 1.83 -33.08 6.43
C GLY A 74 2.98 -32.08 6.65
N SER A 75 3.51 -31.42 5.60
CA SER A 75 4.53 -30.37 5.75
C SER A 75 3.97 -29.01 6.16
N LEU A 76 2.67 -28.77 5.94
CA LEU A 76 1.97 -27.54 6.35
C LEU A 76 1.48 -27.58 7.80
N ASP A 77 1.58 -28.73 8.48
CA ASP A 77 1.20 -28.88 9.90
C ASP A 77 2.23 -28.33 10.88
N SER A 78 3.40 -27.92 10.39
CA SER A 78 4.36 -27.18 11.21
C SER A 78 4.41 -25.74 10.71
N CYS A 79 3.89 -24.82 11.51
CA CYS A 79 4.58 -23.55 11.66
C CYS A 79 6.02 -23.91 12.04
N ALA A 80 6.93 -23.92 11.06
CA ALA A 80 8.35 -24.02 11.38
C ALA A 80 8.65 -22.85 12.31
N GLU A 81 9.27 -23.12 13.46
CA GLU A 81 9.75 -22.02 14.29
C GLU A 81 10.65 -21.16 13.41
N GLY A 82 10.26 -19.89 13.24
CA GLY A 82 11.07 -18.94 12.49
C GLY A 82 12.46 -18.88 13.12
N THR A 83 13.49 -18.67 12.31
CA THR A 83 14.84 -18.46 12.84
C THR A 83 14.84 -17.18 13.67
N SER A 84 14.98 -17.31 14.98
CA SER A 84 15.23 -16.16 15.85
C SER A 84 16.69 -15.75 15.73
N TYR A 85 16.94 -14.46 15.55
CA TYR A 85 18.29 -13.92 15.63
C TYR A 85 18.84 -14.13 17.05
N SER A 86 20.00 -14.77 17.17
CA SER A 86 20.56 -15.21 18.46
C SER A 86 21.99 -14.75 18.72
N GLN A 87 22.60 -13.99 17.80
CA GLN A 87 24.00 -13.58 17.91
C GLN A 87 24.15 -12.07 18.08
N GLY A 88 24.47 -11.59 19.29
CA GLY A 88 24.77 -10.18 19.50
C GLY A 88 23.54 -9.26 19.39
N GLU A 89 23.78 -7.99 19.05
CA GLU A 89 22.74 -6.95 18.93
C GLU A 89 22.24 -6.87 17.48
N ALA A 90 20.96 -7.17 17.25
CA ALA A 90 20.34 -7.14 15.92
C ALA A 90 20.11 -5.71 15.41
N PHE A 91 19.70 -4.84 16.32
CA PHE A 91 19.33 -3.45 16.06
C PHE A 91 19.83 -2.59 17.19
N ARG A 92 20.28 -1.39 16.84
CA ARG A 92 20.66 -0.35 17.79
C ARG A 92 19.63 0.76 17.74
N ASP A 93 19.17 1.23 18.89
CA ASP A 93 18.36 2.45 18.96
C ASP A 93 19.24 3.67 18.65
N VAL A 94 18.82 4.47 17.68
CA VAL A 94 19.52 5.68 17.20
C VAL A 94 18.66 6.93 17.36
N SER A 95 17.52 6.83 18.04
CA SER A 95 16.53 7.91 18.10
C SER A 95 17.10 9.18 18.73
N GLU A 96 17.88 9.05 19.80
CA GLU A 96 18.59 10.18 20.43
C GLU A 96 19.66 10.77 19.51
N ASP A 97 20.49 9.93 18.90
CA ASP A 97 21.56 10.36 17.97
C ASP A 97 20.99 11.15 16.79
N TRP A 98 19.80 10.77 16.31
CA TRP A 98 19.14 11.38 15.15
C TRP A 98 18.19 12.51 15.53
N GLY A 99 18.14 12.89 16.82
CA GLY A 99 17.36 14.02 17.31
C GLY A 99 15.84 13.83 17.30
N ILE A 100 15.33 12.61 17.10
CA ILE A 100 13.88 12.32 17.02
C ILE A 100 13.11 12.86 18.25
N PRO A 101 13.58 12.69 19.51
CA PRO A 101 12.85 13.20 20.66
C PRO A 101 12.67 14.73 20.64
N SER A 102 13.62 15.46 20.07
CA SER A 102 13.58 16.92 20.01
C SER A 102 12.52 17.46 19.05
N MET A 103 12.03 16.63 18.11
CA MET A 103 10.97 16.98 17.18
C MET A 103 9.58 16.98 17.85
N GLY A 104 9.45 16.44 19.07
CA GLY A 104 8.19 16.43 19.83
C GLY A 104 7.07 15.59 19.19
N ILE A 105 7.44 14.64 18.33
CA ILE A 105 6.49 13.82 17.58
C ILE A 105 5.90 12.74 18.48
N VAL A 106 4.57 12.62 18.45
CA VAL A 106 3.84 11.53 19.10
C VAL A 106 2.88 10.96 18.08
N ALA A 107 3.17 9.74 17.63
CA ALA A 107 2.43 9.07 16.57
C ALA A 107 2.04 7.64 16.98
N THR A 108 0.92 7.17 16.46
CA THR A 108 0.42 5.80 16.65
C THR A 108 0.47 4.97 15.37
N LEU A 109 0.72 5.62 14.23
CA LEU A 109 0.84 4.98 12.92
C LEU A 109 2.11 5.46 12.26
N VAL A 110 2.82 4.53 11.62
CA VAL A 110 4.02 4.75 10.83
C VAL A 110 3.87 4.03 9.49
N THR A 111 4.24 4.72 8.42
CA THR A 111 4.46 4.16 7.10
C THR A 111 5.88 4.51 6.67
N VAL A 112 6.61 3.53 6.15
CA VAL A 112 7.97 3.72 5.61
C VAL A 112 7.86 3.74 4.09
N VAL A 113 8.39 4.78 3.46
CA VAL A 113 8.37 4.99 2.00
C VAL A 113 9.58 5.81 1.59
N ASP A 114 10.18 5.57 0.44
CA ASP A 114 11.16 6.48 -0.17
C ASP A 114 10.38 7.38 -1.16
N TYR A 115 9.81 8.49 -0.65
CA TYR A 115 8.79 9.24 -1.41
C TYR A 115 9.41 10.13 -2.49
N ASP A 116 10.68 10.51 -2.34
CA ASP A 116 11.39 11.36 -3.30
C ASP A 116 12.48 10.65 -4.11
N ARG A 117 12.69 9.34 -3.85
CA ARG A 117 13.59 8.42 -4.55
C ARG A 117 15.06 8.74 -4.37
N ASP A 118 15.43 9.28 -3.23
CA ASP A 118 16.83 9.55 -2.90
C ASP A 118 17.58 8.29 -2.41
N GLY A 119 16.88 7.17 -2.28
CA GLY A 119 17.42 5.88 -1.84
C GLY A 119 17.41 5.69 -0.32
N TRP A 120 16.88 6.66 0.43
CA TRP A 120 16.71 6.57 1.87
C TRP A 120 15.24 6.39 2.25
N PRO A 121 14.93 5.50 3.21
CA PRO A 121 13.56 5.38 3.70
C PRO A 121 13.14 6.62 4.51
N ASP A 122 12.03 7.21 4.12
CA ASP A 122 11.32 8.29 4.80
C ASP A 122 10.21 7.75 5.70
N LEU A 123 9.68 8.61 6.57
CA LEU A 123 8.63 8.24 7.51
C LEU A 123 7.40 9.13 7.34
N MET A 124 6.24 8.51 7.12
CA MET A 124 4.94 9.15 7.27
C MET A 124 4.31 8.72 8.60
N LEU A 125 4.06 9.68 9.48
CA LEU A 125 3.60 9.46 10.85
C LEU A 125 2.25 10.12 11.08
N ARG A 126 1.38 9.46 11.84
CA ARG A 126 0.10 10.02 12.24
C ARG A 126 -0.16 9.82 13.74
N ARG A 127 -0.52 10.92 14.41
CA ARG A 127 -1.05 10.93 15.77
C ARG A 127 -2.47 10.37 15.78
N GLY A 128 -2.75 9.50 16.75
CA GLY A 128 -4.11 9.06 17.05
C GLY A 128 -4.89 10.11 17.86
N GLY A 129 -6.21 10.10 17.76
CA GLY A 129 -7.09 11.01 18.50
C GLY A 129 -8.24 11.56 17.68
N ASN A 130 -8.98 12.51 18.26
CA ASN A 130 -10.17 13.10 17.64
C ASN A 130 -9.86 14.32 16.76
N THR A 131 -8.66 14.89 16.85
CA THR A 131 -8.21 15.96 15.96
C THR A 131 -7.95 15.39 14.57
N VAL A 132 -8.59 15.97 13.55
CA VAL A 132 -8.56 15.42 12.19
C VAL A 132 -7.73 16.23 11.20
N PHE A 133 -7.38 17.49 11.52
CA PHE A 133 -6.59 18.41 10.69
C PHE A 133 -5.29 18.83 11.39
N ASP A 134 -4.30 19.22 10.60
CA ASP A 134 -3.10 19.90 11.09
C ASP A 134 -3.35 21.41 11.13
N ASP A 135 -2.78 22.06 12.14
CA ASP A 135 -2.59 23.50 12.20
C ASP A 135 -1.07 23.76 12.19
N PHE A 136 -0.59 24.40 11.12
CA PHE A 136 0.82 24.74 10.88
C PHE A 136 1.21 26.09 11.51
N GLN A 137 0.25 26.84 12.05
CA GLN A 137 0.53 28.13 12.68
C GLN A 137 1.29 27.95 14.01
N GLU A 138 1.86 29.04 14.52
CA GLU A 138 2.59 29.03 15.79
C GLU A 138 1.68 28.57 16.95
N GLY A 139 2.07 27.50 17.64
CA GLY A 139 1.26 26.87 18.70
C GLY A 139 0.14 25.96 18.19
N GLY A 140 0.03 25.78 16.87
CA GLY A 140 -0.91 24.89 16.21
C GLY A 140 -0.73 23.42 16.59
N THR A 141 -1.80 22.65 16.51
CA THR A 141 -1.76 21.21 16.77
C THR A 141 -1.36 20.44 15.51
N ARG A 142 -0.27 19.67 15.63
CA ARG A 142 0.22 18.74 14.62
C ARG A 142 -0.30 17.32 14.88
N ILE A 143 -0.83 16.69 13.84
CA ILE A 143 -1.31 15.31 13.83
C ILE A 143 -0.64 14.44 12.75
N LYS A 144 0.03 15.04 11.77
CA LYS A 144 0.73 14.33 10.71
C LYS A 144 2.15 14.86 10.54
N TRP A 145 3.06 13.95 10.19
CA TRP A 145 4.44 14.28 9.83
C TRP A 145 4.88 13.45 8.64
N LEU A 146 5.30 14.08 7.54
CA LEU A 146 6.13 13.46 6.52
C LEU A 146 7.57 13.90 6.80
N LEU A 147 8.38 12.95 7.22
CA LEU A 147 9.76 13.15 7.61
C LEU A 147 10.67 12.58 6.52
N ARG A 148 11.32 13.47 5.77
CA ARG A 148 12.32 13.08 4.78
C ARG A 148 13.63 12.74 5.46
N ASN A 149 14.19 11.57 5.18
CA ASN A 149 15.50 11.19 5.64
C ASN A 149 16.57 12.03 4.92
N ASN A 150 17.50 12.62 5.67
CA ASN A 150 18.54 13.47 5.07
C ASN A 150 19.80 12.70 4.65
N GLY A 151 19.84 11.36 4.84
CA GLY A 151 20.99 10.51 4.57
C GLY A 151 22.21 10.75 5.47
N GLN A 152 22.07 11.62 6.47
CA GLN A 152 23.12 12.06 7.40
C GLN A 152 22.81 11.71 8.86
N GLY A 153 21.85 10.80 9.08
CA GLY A 153 21.43 10.37 10.40
C GLY A 153 20.43 11.33 11.04
N GLY A 154 19.34 11.63 10.33
CA GLY A 154 18.26 12.45 10.82
C GLY A 154 17.16 12.65 9.79
N PHE A 155 16.16 13.46 10.15
CA PHE A 155 15.03 13.77 9.30
C PHE A 155 14.73 15.26 9.23
N GLU A 156 14.14 15.67 8.12
CA GLU A 156 13.53 16.98 7.91
C GLU A 156 12.02 16.84 7.86
N ASP A 157 11.29 17.67 8.62
CA ASP A 157 9.84 17.74 8.52
C ASP A 157 9.45 18.50 7.26
N VAL A 158 9.02 17.76 6.24
CA VAL A 158 8.59 18.28 4.95
C VAL A 158 7.07 18.25 4.80
N THR A 159 6.33 18.11 5.89
CA THR A 159 4.87 17.89 5.84
C THR A 159 4.15 19.00 5.11
N GLU A 160 4.47 20.26 5.41
CA GLU A 160 3.84 21.41 4.75
C GLU A 160 4.34 21.56 3.32
N SER A 161 5.66 21.52 3.15
CA SER A 161 6.31 21.75 1.86
C SER A 161 6.09 20.64 0.84
N SER A 162 5.68 19.45 1.27
CA SER A 162 5.30 18.34 0.38
C SER A 162 3.99 18.61 -0.36
N GLU A 163 3.15 19.51 0.15
CA GLU A 163 1.80 19.80 -0.34
C GLU A 163 0.83 18.60 -0.30
N LEU A 164 1.25 17.44 0.25
CA LEU A 164 0.44 16.23 0.32
C LEU A 164 -0.87 16.44 1.09
N PHE A 165 -0.84 17.36 2.07
CA PHE A 165 -1.98 17.69 2.92
C PHE A 165 -2.57 19.06 2.62
N THR A 166 -2.26 19.68 1.48
CA THR A 166 -2.86 20.95 1.09
C THR A 166 -4.39 20.81 0.97
N PRO A 167 -5.17 21.63 1.69
CA PRO A 167 -6.62 21.67 1.52
C PRO A 167 -6.98 22.14 0.12
N ARG A 168 -8.07 21.61 -0.43
CA ARG A 168 -8.62 21.99 -1.72
C ARG A 168 -9.37 23.32 -1.66
N SER A 169 -9.89 23.69 -0.49
CA SER A 169 -10.45 25.03 -0.27
C SER A 169 -9.35 26.00 0.17
N SER A 170 -9.26 27.14 -0.50
CA SER A 170 -8.34 28.24 -0.16
C SER A 170 -8.68 28.95 1.17
N SER A 171 -9.78 28.60 1.84
CA SER A 171 -10.25 29.26 3.06
C SER A 171 -9.50 28.85 4.34
N SER A 172 -8.42 28.08 4.21
CA SER A 172 -7.78 27.34 5.30
C SER A 172 -6.26 27.52 5.29
N GLU A 173 -5.78 28.76 5.15
CA GLU A 173 -4.35 29.09 5.16
C GLU A 173 -3.68 28.57 6.45
N GLY A 174 -2.55 27.88 6.30
CA GLY A 174 -1.84 27.26 7.42
C GLY A 174 -2.54 26.05 8.03
N MET A 175 -3.59 25.51 7.40
CA MET A 175 -4.28 24.29 7.84
C MET A 175 -4.00 23.15 6.88
N GLY A 176 -3.86 21.94 7.41
CA GLY A 176 -3.83 20.71 6.62
C GLY A 176 -5.23 20.14 6.42
N ARG A 177 -5.44 19.44 5.31
CA ARG A 177 -6.66 18.67 5.06
C ARG A 177 -6.95 17.67 6.19
N PRO A 178 -8.24 17.38 6.46
CA PRO A 178 -8.63 16.35 7.39
C PRO A 178 -8.40 14.96 6.78
N GLY A 179 -8.09 13.98 7.64
CA GLY A 179 -7.73 12.63 7.20
C GLY A 179 -6.27 12.33 7.44
N GLY A 180 -5.97 11.05 7.64
CA GLY A 180 -4.67 10.64 8.18
C GLY A 180 -4.34 9.17 7.98
N LEU A 181 -5.07 8.47 7.13
CA LEU A 181 -4.56 7.24 6.55
C LEU A 181 -3.87 7.61 5.24
N VAL A 182 -2.60 7.24 5.12
CA VAL A 182 -1.84 7.41 3.89
C VAL A 182 -1.22 6.07 3.55
N VAL A 183 -1.54 5.59 2.35
CA VAL A 183 -0.89 4.42 1.76
C VAL A 183 -0.22 4.86 0.47
N PHE A 184 0.97 4.32 0.25
CA PHE A 184 1.80 4.67 -0.90
C PHE A 184 1.86 3.50 -1.88
N GLY A 185 1.94 3.81 -3.17
CA GLY A 185 2.16 2.86 -4.24
C GLY A 185 2.33 3.61 -5.56
N ASP A 186 3.10 3.05 -6.48
CA ASP A 186 3.24 3.60 -7.84
C ASP A 186 2.01 3.18 -8.66
N VAL A 187 0.98 4.04 -8.69
CA VAL A 187 -0.34 3.73 -9.26
C VAL A 187 -0.35 4.02 -10.75
N ASP A 188 0.31 5.09 -11.18
CA ASP A 188 0.36 5.49 -12.59
C ASP A 188 1.58 4.95 -13.36
N ASN A 189 2.47 4.22 -12.69
CA ASN A 189 3.73 3.67 -13.22
C ASN A 189 4.70 4.75 -13.72
N ASP A 190 4.69 5.95 -13.11
CA ASP A 190 5.71 6.98 -13.37
C ASP A 190 7.03 6.71 -12.63
N GLY A 191 7.04 5.68 -11.79
CA GLY A 191 8.20 5.26 -11.03
C GLY A 191 8.37 6.01 -9.72
N PHE A 192 7.46 6.90 -9.32
CA PHE A 192 7.42 7.55 -8.01
C PHE A 192 6.25 7.01 -7.18
N PRO A 193 6.35 6.98 -5.84
CA PRO A 193 5.21 6.62 -5.02
C PRO A 193 4.11 7.67 -5.11
N ASP A 194 2.92 7.24 -5.51
CA ASP A 194 1.67 7.98 -5.36
C ASP A 194 1.09 7.73 -3.97
N ALA A 195 0.22 8.62 -3.52
CA ALA A 195 -0.35 8.55 -2.17
C ALA A 195 -1.88 8.53 -2.21
N TYR A 196 -2.50 7.49 -1.67
CA TYR A 196 -3.93 7.56 -1.32
C TYR A 196 -4.10 8.15 0.08
N THR A 197 -4.79 9.27 0.17
CA THR A 197 -5.16 9.91 1.43
C THR A 197 -6.60 9.59 1.79
N GLY A 198 -6.82 9.06 3.00
CA GLY A 198 -8.14 8.68 3.50
C GLY A 198 -8.69 9.68 4.53
N VAL A 199 -9.88 10.22 4.26
CA VAL A 199 -10.68 10.98 5.24
C VAL A 199 -11.38 9.98 6.17
N THR A 200 -11.24 10.15 7.48
CA THR A 200 -11.73 9.19 8.49
C THR A 200 -13.09 9.55 9.07
N THR A 201 -13.80 10.50 8.46
CA THR A 201 -15.14 10.94 8.88
C THR A 201 -16.09 10.96 7.69
N GLN A 202 -17.37 10.64 7.94
CA GLN A 202 -18.46 10.79 6.98
C GLN A 202 -19.26 12.09 7.18
N ASP A 203 -18.95 12.85 8.24
CA ASP A 203 -19.53 14.16 8.47
C ASP A 203 -18.89 15.17 7.51
N GLU A 204 -19.66 15.61 6.51
CA GLU A 204 -19.22 16.56 5.48
C GLU A 204 -18.79 17.92 6.06
N THR A 205 -19.39 18.32 7.20
CA THR A 205 -19.02 19.55 7.90
C THR A 205 -17.65 19.39 8.53
N ALA A 206 -17.40 18.26 9.20
CA ALA A 206 -16.11 17.94 9.79
C ALA A 206 -15.02 17.68 8.73
N ALA A 207 -15.41 17.17 7.56
CA ALA A 207 -14.52 16.99 6.42
C ALA A 207 -14.20 18.31 5.71
N ALA A 208 -14.94 19.40 5.95
CA ALA A 208 -14.73 20.71 5.33
C ALA A 208 -14.66 20.65 3.79
N GLY A 209 -15.46 19.78 3.15
CA GLY A 209 -15.43 19.57 1.69
C GLY A 209 -14.27 18.72 1.17
N GLU A 210 -13.43 18.22 2.08
CA GLU A 210 -12.41 17.23 1.76
C GLU A 210 -13.01 15.83 1.64
N ARG A 211 -12.29 14.99 0.91
CA ARG A 211 -12.65 13.61 0.61
C ARG A 211 -11.38 12.84 0.31
N SER A 212 -11.44 11.54 0.54
CA SER A 212 -10.34 10.64 0.22
C SER A 212 -9.97 10.78 -1.26
N GLU A 213 -8.68 10.76 -1.57
CA GLU A 213 -8.20 10.83 -2.94
C GLU A 213 -6.84 10.18 -3.13
N ILE A 214 -6.57 9.78 -4.37
CA ILE A 214 -5.24 9.41 -4.84
C ILE A 214 -4.55 10.70 -5.30
N MET A 215 -3.32 10.89 -4.83
CA MET A 215 -2.41 11.96 -5.18
C MET A 215 -1.36 11.35 -6.11
N LEU A 216 -1.46 11.68 -7.40
CA LEU A 216 -0.52 11.31 -8.45
C LEU A 216 0.57 12.36 -8.61
#